data_AF-A0A8T5B8B6-F1
#
_entry.id   AF-A0A8T5B8B6-F1
#
_cell.length_a   1.000
_cell.length_b   1.000
_cell.length_c   1.000
_cell.angle_alpha   90.00
_cell.angle_beta   90.00
_cell.angle_gamma   90.00
#
_symmetry.space_group_name_H-M   'P 1'
#
loop_
_entity.id
_entity.type
_entity.pdbx_description
1 polymer ?
#
loop_
_entity_poly.entity_id
_entity_poly.type
_entity_poly.pdbx_seq_one_letter_code
_entity_poly.pdbx_strand_id
1 'polypeptide(L)'
;MSEEFTTRPLIMGTHGVVASTHYLASEVGLQILRRGGNVIDAGAAIWFCQTVLEPHLAGPAGEASILIYWADDDEVLAVNGQGPAPKAAT
;
A
#
# COMPACT_ATOMS: atom_id res chain seq x y z
N MET A 1 -6.03 -1.15 -35.31
CA MET A 1 -5.49 -0.32 -34.21
C MET A 1 -4.22 -1.00 -33.75
N SER A 2 -3.06 -0.35 -33.85
CA SER A 2 -1.82 -0.92 -33.31
C SER A 2 -1.95 -1.02 -31.80
N GLU A 3 -1.59 -2.16 -31.22
CA GLU A 3 -1.49 -2.29 -29.77
C GLU A 3 -0.50 -1.23 -29.24
N GLU A 4 -0.94 -0.46 -28.24
CA GLU A 4 -0.11 0.51 -27.56
C GLU A 4 0.97 -0.24 -26.75
N PHE A 5 2.24 0.13 -26.92
CA PHE A 5 3.32 -0.49 -26.19
C PHE A 5 3.22 -0.15 -24.70
N THR A 6 3.23 -1.18 -23.85
CA THR A 6 3.26 -1.05 -22.38
C THR A 6 4.44 -1.82 -21.80
N THR A 7 5.04 -1.30 -20.72
CA THR A 7 6.21 -1.97 -20.08
C THR A 7 5.83 -3.24 -19.33
N ARG A 8 4.56 -3.34 -18.91
CA ARG A 8 3.92 -4.52 -18.29
C ARG A 8 2.44 -4.56 -18.69
N PRO A 9 1.82 -5.74 -18.76
CA PRO A 9 0.40 -5.86 -19.05
C PRO A 9 -0.46 -5.25 -17.95
N LEU A 10 -1.66 -4.80 -18.31
CA LEU A 10 -2.70 -4.47 -17.35
C LEU A 10 -3.12 -5.74 -16.61
N ILE A 11 -2.92 -5.76 -15.29
CA ILE A 11 -3.30 -6.90 -14.45
C ILE A 11 -4.79 -6.80 -14.12
N MET A 12 -5.53 -7.84 -14.48
CA MET A 12 -6.97 -7.97 -14.24
C MET A 12 -7.26 -9.24 -13.44
N GLY A 13 -8.26 -9.20 -12.57
CA GLY A 13 -8.67 -10.36 -11.76
C GLY A 13 -9.94 -10.09 -10.97
N THR A 14 -10.48 -11.13 -10.35
CA THR A 14 -11.75 -11.08 -9.59
C THR A 14 -11.59 -11.16 -8.08
N HIS A 15 -10.36 -11.32 -7.58
CA HIS A 15 -10.08 -11.52 -6.15
C HIS A 15 -9.37 -10.32 -5.52
N GLY A 16 -8.34 -9.80 -6.17
CA GLY A 16 -7.59 -8.65 -5.68
C GLY A 16 -6.35 -8.40 -6.54
N VAL A 17 -5.91 -7.15 -6.56
CA VAL A 17 -4.68 -6.70 -7.23
C VAL A 17 -3.88 -5.89 -6.22
N VAL A 18 -2.57 -6.13 -6.16
CA VAL A 18 -1.65 -5.41 -5.29
C VAL A 18 -0.54 -4.81 -6.13
N ALA A 19 -0.28 -3.52 -5.93
CA ALA A 19 0.82 -2.79 -6.54
C ALA A 19 1.62 -2.06 -5.46
N SER A 20 2.95 -2.05 -5.60
CA SER A 20 3.89 -1.35 -4.72
C SER A 20 5.18 -1.08 -5.49
N THR A 21 6.08 -0.30 -4.89
CA THR A 21 7.38 0.07 -5.48
C THR A 21 8.39 -1.08 -5.47
N HIS A 22 8.23 -2.05 -4.56
CA HIS A 22 9.08 -3.23 -4.48
C HIS A 22 8.30 -4.53 -4.71
N TYR A 23 8.71 -5.36 -5.68
CA TYR A 23 7.96 -6.56 -6.08
C TYR A 23 7.69 -7.54 -4.91
N LEU A 24 8.64 -7.71 -3.97
CA LEU A 24 8.43 -8.54 -2.78
C LEU A 24 7.34 -7.99 -1.84
N ALA A 25 7.15 -6.66 -1.77
CA ALA A 25 6.08 -6.07 -0.98
C ALA A 25 4.71 -6.36 -1.65
N SER A 26 4.62 -6.24 -2.98
CA SER A 26 3.43 -6.64 -3.73
C SER A 26 3.07 -8.12 -3.51
N GLU A 27 4.07 -9.00 -3.53
CA GLU A 27 3.85 -10.44 -3.28
C GLU A 27 3.36 -10.69 -1.85
N VAL A 28 3.92 -10.02 -0.84
CA VAL A 28 3.44 -10.13 0.55
C VAL A 28 1.97 -9.71 0.66
N GLY A 29 1.59 -8.57 0.07
CA GLY A 29 0.20 -8.12 0.07
C GLY A 29 -0.72 -9.15 -0.58
N LEU A 30 -0.33 -9.71 -1.73
CA LEU A 30 -1.10 -10.75 -2.41
C LEU A 30 -1.20 -12.04 -1.58
N GLN A 31 -0.14 -12.42 -0.86
CA GLN A 31 -0.15 -13.56 0.06
C GLN A 31 -1.12 -13.35 1.23
N ILE A 32 -1.22 -12.13 1.78
CA ILE A 32 -2.20 -11.81 2.82
C ILE A 32 -3.63 -11.94 2.30
N LEU A 33 -3.92 -11.37 1.12
CA LEU A 33 -5.23 -11.53 0.49
C LEU A 33 -5.57 -13.01 0.23
N ARG A 34 -4.61 -13.80 -0.27
CA ARG A 34 -4.78 -15.25 -0.49
C ARG A 34 -5.04 -16.03 0.80
N ARG A 35 -4.59 -15.54 1.95
CA ARG A 35 -4.83 -16.13 3.27
C ARG A 35 -6.16 -15.69 3.89
N GLY A 36 -6.97 -14.92 3.15
CA GLY A 36 -8.28 -14.45 3.60
C GLY A 36 -8.23 -13.12 4.38
N GLY A 37 -7.09 -12.43 4.40
CA GLY A 37 -7.01 -11.07 4.93
C GLY A 37 -7.68 -10.07 4.00
N ASN A 38 -8.08 -8.91 4.54
CA ASN A 38 -8.66 -7.83 3.75
C ASN A 38 -7.58 -6.85 3.22
N VAL A 39 -8.00 -5.78 2.55
CA VAL A 39 -7.09 -4.77 1.99
C VAL A 39 -6.31 -4.00 3.06
N ILE A 40 -6.84 -3.87 4.27
CA ILE A 40 -6.17 -3.23 5.40
C ILE A 40 -5.06 -4.12 5.95
N ASP A 41 -5.34 -5.42 6.13
CA ASP A 41 -4.34 -6.41 6.55
C ASP A 41 -3.18 -6.47 5.54
N ALA A 42 -3.52 -6.50 4.24
CA ALA A 42 -2.54 -6.51 3.16
C ALA A 42 -1.71 -5.23 3.15
N GLY A 43 -2.34 -4.05 3.27
CA GLY A 43 -1.67 -2.75 3.34
C GLY A 43 -0.70 -2.64 4.52
N ALA A 44 -1.13 -3.08 5.71
CA ALA A 44 -0.28 -3.09 6.90
C ALA A 44 0.95 -4.00 6.72
N ALA A 45 0.77 -5.20 6.17
CA ALA A 45 1.87 -6.12 5.89
C ALA A 45 2.86 -5.55 4.86
N ILE A 46 2.35 -4.92 3.79
CA ILE A 46 3.16 -4.22 2.79
C ILE A 46 4.03 -3.15 3.46
N TRP A 47 3.45 -2.28 4.28
CA TRP A 47 4.17 -1.20 4.96
C TRP A 47 5.33 -1.73 5.81
N PHE A 48 5.07 -2.72 6.67
CA PHE A 48 6.13 -3.32 7.49
C PHE A 48 7.24 -3.95 6.63
N CYS A 49 6.89 -4.65 5.55
CA CYS A 49 7.90 -5.19 4.63
C CYS A 49 8.70 -4.10 3.92
N GLN A 50 8.09 -2.98 3.52
CA GLN A 50 8.80 -1.88 2.88
C GLN A 50 9.87 -1.26 3.77
N THR A 51 9.69 -1.25 5.09
CA THR A 51 10.75 -0.78 6.01
C THR A 51 12.05 -1.58 5.91
N VAL A 52 11.98 -2.84 5.47
CA VAL A 52 13.13 -3.73 5.27
C VAL A 52 13.58 -3.75 3.81
N LEU A 53 12.63 -3.71 2.87
CA LEU A 53 12.90 -3.82 1.44
C LEU A 53 13.40 -2.51 0.83
N GLU A 54 12.93 -1.38 1.34
CA GLU A 54 13.22 -0.03 0.85
C GLU A 54 13.62 0.91 2.00
N PRO A 55 14.59 0.55 2.86
CA PRO A 55 14.98 1.35 4.03
C PRO A 55 15.59 2.72 3.66
N HIS A 56 15.98 2.87 2.39
CA HIS A 56 16.47 4.12 1.82
C HIS A 56 15.35 5.09 1.42
N LEU A 57 14.08 4.66 1.46
CA LEU A 57 12.90 5.46 1.12
C LEU A 57 11.91 5.58 2.29
N ALA A 58 11.72 4.50 3.06
CA ALA A 58 10.72 4.44 4.12
C ALA A 58 11.25 3.71 5.36
N GLY A 59 10.67 4.01 6.53
CA GLY A 59 11.05 3.40 7.79
C GLY A 59 9.92 3.42 8.82
N PRO A 60 10.03 2.62 9.89
CA PRO A 60 8.94 2.42 10.86
C PRO A 60 8.63 3.67 11.69
N ALA A 61 9.56 4.62 11.80
CA ALA A 61 9.39 5.89 12.48
C ALA A 61 9.12 7.07 11.53
N GLY A 62 8.83 6.77 10.25
CA GLY A 62 8.36 7.77 9.29
C GLY A 62 6.89 8.08 9.49
N GLU A 63 6.23 8.42 8.39
CA GLU A 63 4.81 8.76 8.36
C GLU A 63 4.12 8.15 7.14
N ALA A 64 2.80 8.05 7.19
CA ALA A 64 1.99 7.57 6.08
C ALA A 64 0.68 8.33 6.02
N SER A 65 0.32 8.79 4.82
CA SER A 65 -1.02 9.29 4.50
C SER A 65 -1.73 8.24 3.68
N ILE A 66 -2.87 7.75 4.17
CA ILE A 66 -3.55 6.58 3.61
C ILE A 66 -4.96 6.98 3.19
N LEU A 67 -5.34 6.61 1.96
CA LEU A 67 -6.71 6.69 1.47
C LEU A 67 -7.29 5.28 1.41
N ILE A 68 -8.46 5.11 2.00
CA ILE A 68 -9.18 3.84 2.04
C ILE A 68 -10.57 4.09 1.49
N TYR A 69 -10.94 3.40 0.44
CA TYR A 69 -12.34 3.31 0.05
C TYR A 69 -13.01 2.19 0.86
N TRP A 70 -14.01 2.54 1.64
CA TRP A 70 -14.77 1.60 2.47
C TRP A 70 -16.09 1.26 1.77
N ALA A 71 -16.12 0.09 1.14
CA ALA A 71 -17.21 -0.28 0.23
C ALA A 71 -18.57 -0.44 0.94
N ASP A 72 -18.58 -0.85 2.21
CA ASP A 72 -19.82 -1.05 2.97
C ASP A 72 -20.57 0.28 3.21
N ASP A 73 -19.83 1.38 3.33
CA ASP A 73 -20.35 2.72 3.63
C ASP A 73 -20.32 3.65 2.39
N ASP A 74 -19.83 3.16 1.25
CA ASP A 74 -19.60 3.92 0.01
C ASP A 74 -18.84 5.24 0.23
N GLU A 75 -17.80 5.21 1.06
CA GLU A 75 -17.05 6.39 1.46
C GLU A 75 -15.54 6.25 1.27
N VAL A 76 -14.85 7.38 1.18
CA VAL A 76 -13.39 7.45 1.19
C VAL A 76 -12.93 8.02 2.52
N LEU A 77 -12.22 7.20 3.28
CA LEU A 77 -11.56 7.57 4.51
C LEU A 77 -10.14 8.05 4.23
N ALA A 78 -9.79 9.20 4.80
CA ALA A 78 -8.44 9.72 4.80
C ALA A 78 -7.83 9.57 6.19
N VAL A 79 -6.77 8.77 6.30
CA VAL A 79 -5.99 8.60 7.53
C VAL A 79 -4.72 9.45 7.40
N ASN A 80 -4.64 10.49 8.24
CA ASN A 80 -3.45 11.30 8.37
C ASN A 80 -2.53 10.70 9.45
N GLY A 81 -1.45 10.02 9.02
CA GLY A 81 -0.39 9.53 9.89
C GLY A 81 0.82 10.45 9.98
N GLN A 82 0.70 11.71 9.54
CA GLN A 82 1.77 12.71 9.64
C GLN A 82 1.97 13.17 11.09
N GLY A 83 3.21 13.11 11.57
CA GLY A 83 3.57 13.59 12.90
C GLY A 83 3.58 15.13 12.98
N PRO A 84 3.23 15.74 14.13
CA PRO A 84 3.46 17.16 14.35
C PRO A 84 4.93 17.43 14.71
N ALA A 85 5.37 18.68 14.53
CA ALA A 85 6.63 19.13 15.10
C ALA A 85 6.59 19.03 16.64
N PRO A 86 7.70 18.65 17.30
CA PRO A 86 7.78 18.67 18.76
C PRO A 86 7.57 20.08 19.32
N LYS A 87 6.92 20.18 20.49
CA LYS A 87 6.65 21.45 21.17
C LYS A 87 7.91 22.32 21.43
N ALA A 88 9.08 21.70 21.54
CA ALA A 88 10.35 22.38 21.80
C ALA A 88 11.11 22.83 20.54
N ALA A 89 10.61 22.55 19.33
CA ALA A 89 11.23 22.93 18.06
C ALA A 89 10.72 24.31 17.57
N THR A 90 11.06 25.36 18.32
CA THR A 90 10.71 26.78 18.03
C THR A 90 11.93 27.61 17.68
#